data_AF-A0A3B1KGI2-F1
#
_entry.id   AF-A0A3B1KGI2-F1
#
_cell.length_a   1.000
_cell.length_b   1.000
_cell.length_c   1.000
_cell.angle_alpha   90.00
_cell.angle_beta   90.00
_cell.angle_gamma   90.00
#
_symmetry.space_group_name_H-M   'P 1'
#
loop_
_entity.id
_entity.type
_entity.pdbx_description
1 polymer ?
#
loop_
_entity_poly.entity_id
_entity_poly.type
_entity_poly.pdbx_seq_one_letter_code
_entity_poly.pdbx_strand_id
1 'polypeptide(L)'
;MLRGSVAGLLLLCAGSAVLGGPQAGRGEEQQQQVALDTAFLEATQYSGLQEGCTENSRFYRANEQWERPYMGSTLLCTCRGSAGVTCESKPAMEETCYDKVNMRSYRVGETYERPKDGMIWDCTCIGSGKGKISCTIANRCHEGGRSYRIGEKWTRPHDTGDYMLECVCLGNGKGEWTCKPVAERCYDSSVGSSYVVGQTWEKPYQGWMIVDCTCLGEGNGRITCTSRNRCNDQDTRKSYRIGETWSKVDTNGHRLQCLCTGNGRGEWKCERHSSTHTALGMELVAQVRPVTHQVDVVNQLVEEEGSCRVASEVIYSNGMSWVQTQGSQQRICTCVNGGIGCEDWGVKPLY
;
A
#
# COMPACT_ATOMS: atom_id res chain seq x y z
N MET A 1 -49.33 -53.32 -39.98
CA MET A 1 -48.91 -54.15 -41.14
C MET A 1 -47.50 -54.63 -40.82
N LEU A 2 -47.41 -55.71 -40.03
CA LEU A 2 -46.97 -57.08 -40.43
C LEU A 2 -45.52 -57.09 -40.95
N ARG A 3 -44.59 -57.93 -40.52
CA ARG A 3 -44.42 -59.01 -39.50
C ARG A 3 -42.91 -59.36 -39.65
N GLY A 4 -42.10 -59.52 -38.61
CA GLY A 4 -41.95 -60.77 -37.87
C GLY A 4 -40.54 -61.38 -38.09
N SER A 5 -39.84 -61.67 -36.99
CA SER A 5 -38.63 -62.51 -36.91
C SER A 5 -38.86 -63.93 -37.43
N VAL A 6 -37.79 -64.68 -37.72
CA VAL A 6 -37.38 -65.92 -37.01
C VAL A 6 -36.23 -66.63 -37.78
N ALA A 7 -35.36 -67.25 -36.97
CA ALA A 7 -34.18 -68.05 -37.27
C ALA A 7 -34.39 -69.32 -38.11
N GLY A 8 -33.29 -69.88 -38.61
CA GLY A 8 -33.21 -71.24 -39.18
C GLY A 8 -31.76 -71.67 -39.37
N LEU A 9 -31.44 -72.88 -38.91
CA LEU A 9 -30.12 -73.45 -38.57
C LEU A 9 -29.81 -74.64 -39.52
N LEU A 10 -28.52 -74.98 -39.68
CA LEU A 10 -27.96 -76.34 -40.02
C LEU A 10 -28.09 -76.81 -41.50
N LEU A 11 -27.23 -77.62 -42.14
CA LEU A 11 -25.97 -78.34 -41.83
C LEU A 11 -25.41 -79.01 -43.13
N LEU A 12 -24.09 -79.22 -43.16
CA LEU A 12 -23.31 -80.42 -43.59
C LEU A 12 -22.96 -80.80 -45.06
N CYS A 13 -21.63 -81.00 -45.22
CA CYS A 13 -20.89 -82.12 -45.87
C CYS A 13 -20.86 -82.21 -47.40
N ALA A 14 -19.81 -82.67 -48.11
CA ALA A 14 -18.47 -83.23 -47.89
C ALA A 14 -17.69 -82.98 -49.23
N GLY A 15 -16.36 -82.96 -49.41
CA GLY A 15 -15.35 -83.98 -49.13
C GLY A 15 -14.26 -83.97 -50.25
N SER A 16 -12.99 -84.00 -49.83
CA SER A 16 -11.78 -84.65 -50.41
C SER A 16 -11.23 -84.35 -51.83
N ALA A 17 -10.05 -83.69 -51.82
CA ALA A 17 -8.74 -84.03 -52.43
C ALA A 17 -8.55 -84.38 -53.94
N VAL A 18 -7.53 -83.76 -54.58
CA VAL A 18 -6.23 -84.37 -55.03
C VAL A 18 -5.53 -83.47 -56.08
N LEU A 19 -4.19 -83.47 -56.00
CA LEU A 19 -3.15 -82.77 -56.78
C LEU A 19 -3.08 -83.10 -58.28
N GLY A 20 -2.48 -82.18 -59.06
CA GLY A 20 -1.72 -82.49 -60.30
C GLY A 20 -1.75 -81.39 -61.38
N GLY A 21 -0.60 -80.77 -61.69
CA GLY A 21 -0.40 -79.92 -62.89
C GLY A 21 -0.31 -80.75 -64.19
N PRO A 22 0.26 -80.27 -65.33
CA PRO A 22 1.01 -79.01 -65.56
C PRO A 22 0.71 -78.24 -66.89
N GLN A 23 1.37 -77.07 -67.00
CA GLN A 23 2.01 -76.39 -68.16
C GLN A 23 1.29 -75.98 -69.47
N ALA A 24 1.37 -74.65 -69.71
CA ALA A 24 1.74 -73.90 -70.93
C ALA A 24 1.08 -74.22 -72.30
N GLY A 25 0.63 -73.30 -73.15
CA GLY A 25 0.61 -71.83 -73.19
C GLY A 25 0.43 -71.38 -74.66
N ARG A 26 -0.36 -70.32 -74.92
CA ARG A 26 -0.22 -69.37 -76.07
C ARG A 26 -1.31 -68.29 -76.11
N GLY A 27 -0.88 -67.04 -76.34
CA GLY A 27 -1.58 -65.98 -77.10
C GLY A 27 -2.34 -64.90 -76.31
N GLU A 28 -2.03 -63.62 -76.55
CA GLU A 28 -2.99 -62.52 -76.85
C GLU A 28 -2.30 -61.14 -76.82
N GLU A 29 -2.39 -60.40 -77.93
CA GLU A 29 -1.70 -59.12 -78.17
C GLU A 29 -2.71 -57.99 -78.51
N GLN A 30 -3.90 -57.98 -77.87
CA GLN A 30 -4.96 -56.98 -78.11
C GLN A 30 -5.32 -56.09 -76.90
N GLN A 31 -4.60 -56.16 -75.78
CA GLN A 31 -4.95 -55.41 -74.56
C GLN A 31 -4.25 -54.06 -74.36
N GLN A 32 -3.44 -53.59 -75.31
CA GLN A 32 -2.55 -52.45 -75.04
C GLN A 32 -3.06 -51.07 -75.53
N GLN A 33 -4.16 -50.98 -76.28
CA GLN A 33 -4.66 -49.69 -76.79
C GLN A 33 -5.76 -49.05 -75.92
N VAL A 34 -6.45 -49.81 -75.05
CA VAL A 34 -7.60 -49.30 -74.27
C VAL A 34 -7.20 -48.76 -72.88
N ALA A 35 -6.04 -49.18 -72.35
CA ALA A 35 -5.58 -48.77 -71.02
C ALA A 35 -4.94 -47.36 -70.97
N LEU A 36 -4.55 -46.80 -72.13
CA LEU A 36 -3.83 -45.53 -72.17
C LEU A 36 -4.77 -44.31 -72.07
N ASP A 37 -6.02 -44.42 -72.53
CA ASP A 37 -7.01 -43.33 -72.44
C ASP A 37 -7.66 -43.22 -71.06
N THR A 38 -7.79 -44.34 -70.33
CA THR A 38 -8.36 -44.32 -68.96
C THR A 38 -7.39 -43.69 -67.97
N ALA A 39 -6.08 -43.93 -68.13
CA ALA A 39 -5.05 -43.34 -67.29
C ALA A 39 -4.87 -41.82 -67.52
N PHE A 40 -5.13 -41.32 -68.74
CA PHE A 40 -5.05 -39.88 -69.04
C PHE A 40 -6.25 -39.09 -68.50
N LEU A 41 -7.44 -39.70 -68.49
CA LEU A 41 -8.65 -39.11 -67.88
C LEU A 41 -8.64 -39.20 -66.35
N GLU A 42 -8.03 -40.24 -65.75
CA GLU A 42 -7.82 -40.30 -64.29
C GLU A 42 -6.72 -39.34 -63.81
N ALA A 43 -5.68 -39.08 -64.63
CA ALA A 43 -4.65 -38.08 -64.31
C ALA A 43 -5.14 -36.63 -64.43
N THR A 44 -6.19 -36.36 -65.22
CA THR A 44 -6.81 -35.02 -65.34
C THR A 44 -7.97 -34.80 -64.38
N GLN A 45 -8.39 -35.83 -63.63
CA GLN A 45 -9.41 -35.71 -62.57
C GLN A 45 -8.81 -35.68 -61.14
N TYR A 46 -7.52 -36.00 -60.98
CA TYR A 46 -6.73 -35.83 -59.75
C TYR A 46 -5.85 -34.56 -59.72
N SER A 47 -6.02 -33.64 -60.67
CA SER A 47 -5.70 -32.21 -60.45
C SER A 47 -6.83 -31.57 -59.64
N GLY A 48 -7.22 -32.21 -58.53
CA GLY A 48 -8.10 -31.62 -57.54
C GLY A 48 -7.48 -30.28 -57.16
N LEU A 49 -8.22 -29.20 -57.43
CA LEU A 49 -7.88 -27.81 -57.19
C LEU A 49 -6.78 -27.69 -56.14
N GLN A 50 -5.53 -27.53 -56.57
CA GLN A 50 -4.50 -27.13 -55.64
C GLN A 50 -4.74 -25.65 -55.37
N GLU A 51 -5.74 -25.37 -54.52
CA GLU A 51 -6.06 -24.02 -54.08
C GLU A 51 -4.80 -23.46 -53.42
N GLY A 52 -4.20 -22.52 -54.12
CA GLY A 52 -2.90 -21.99 -53.81
C GLY A 52 -2.69 -20.72 -54.60
N CYS A 53 -1.81 -19.88 -54.08
CA CYS A 53 -1.57 -18.55 -54.59
C CYS A 53 -0.21 -18.55 -55.27
N THR A 54 -0.11 -17.94 -56.45
CA THR A 54 1.17 -17.75 -57.12
C THR A 54 1.55 -16.27 -57.02
N GLU A 55 2.68 -15.97 -56.36
CA GLU A 55 3.22 -14.62 -56.24
C GLU A 55 4.73 -14.65 -56.57
N ASN A 56 5.21 -13.77 -57.45
CA ASN A 56 6.62 -13.67 -57.86
C ASN A 56 7.25 -15.03 -58.27
N SER A 57 6.53 -15.82 -59.06
CA SER A 57 6.96 -17.15 -59.52
C SER A 57 7.16 -18.19 -58.40
N ARG A 58 6.69 -17.92 -57.18
CA ARG A 58 6.56 -18.91 -56.10
C ARG A 58 5.11 -19.32 -55.90
N PHE A 59 4.90 -20.61 -55.69
CA PHE A 59 3.60 -21.18 -55.35
C PHE A 59 3.49 -21.35 -53.84
N TYR A 60 2.40 -20.84 -53.27
CA TYR A 60 2.05 -20.93 -51.85
C TYR A 60 0.78 -21.75 -51.69
N ARG A 61 0.76 -22.67 -50.74
CA ARG A 61 -0.41 -23.49 -50.43
C ARG A 61 -1.50 -22.64 -49.77
N ALA A 62 -2.76 -23.06 -49.84
CA ALA A 62 -3.83 -22.41 -49.07
C ALA A 62 -3.47 -22.32 -47.57
N ASN A 63 -3.69 -21.14 -46.99
CA ASN A 63 -3.33 -20.73 -45.63
C ASN A 63 -1.83 -20.63 -45.33
N GLU A 64 -0.96 -20.80 -46.32
CA GLU A 64 0.46 -20.56 -46.15
C GLU A 64 0.72 -19.06 -45.93
N GLN A 65 1.61 -18.76 -44.98
CA GLN A 65 1.99 -17.40 -44.61
C GLN A 65 3.47 -17.15 -44.89
N TRP A 66 3.78 -15.97 -45.40
CA TRP A 66 5.15 -15.52 -45.63
C TRP A 66 5.32 -14.04 -45.32
N GLU A 67 6.54 -13.66 -45.00
CA GLU A 67 6.91 -12.26 -44.79
C GLU A 67 7.48 -11.67 -46.09
N ARG A 68 7.07 -10.45 -46.42
CA ARG A 68 7.66 -9.68 -47.53
C ARG A 68 8.01 -8.25 -47.10
N PRO A 69 9.15 -7.70 -47.53
CA PRO A 69 9.47 -6.30 -47.29
C PRO A 69 8.60 -5.38 -48.16
N TYR A 70 8.13 -4.27 -47.60
CA TYR A 70 7.37 -3.23 -48.30
C TYR A 70 7.71 -1.85 -47.73
N MET A 71 8.31 -0.98 -48.54
CA MET A 71 8.62 0.42 -48.18
C MET A 71 9.28 0.59 -46.79
N GLY A 72 10.18 -0.33 -46.39
CA GLY A 72 10.86 -0.31 -45.09
C GLY A 72 10.12 -1.00 -43.93
N SER A 73 8.91 -1.52 -44.17
CA SER A 73 8.12 -2.35 -43.23
C SER A 73 8.05 -3.81 -43.69
N THR A 74 7.55 -4.71 -42.84
CA THR A 74 7.31 -6.12 -43.21
C THR A 74 5.80 -6.36 -43.29
N LEU A 75 5.34 -6.91 -44.41
CA LEU A 75 3.98 -7.39 -44.57
C LEU A 75 3.94 -8.89 -44.28
N LEU A 76 2.95 -9.33 -43.51
CA LEU A 76 2.59 -10.73 -43.38
C LEU A 76 1.52 -11.06 -44.42
N CYS A 77 1.89 -11.82 -45.44
CA CYS A 77 1.00 -12.26 -46.49
C CYS A 77 0.48 -13.66 -46.20
N THR A 78 -0.79 -13.89 -46.47
CA THR A 78 -1.47 -15.18 -46.33
C THR A 78 -2.14 -15.54 -47.64
N CYS A 79 -1.95 -16.77 -48.10
CA CYS A 79 -2.69 -17.29 -49.24
C CYS A 79 -4.10 -17.74 -48.81
N ARG A 80 -5.15 -17.13 -49.38
CA ARG A 80 -6.56 -17.49 -49.13
C ARG A 80 -7.10 -18.46 -50.19
N GLY A 81 -6.26 -19.35 -50.71
CA GLY A 81 -6.63 -20.30 -51.76
C GLY A 81 -7.07 -19.59 -53.04
N SER A 82 -8.28 -19.89 -53.52
CA SER A 82 -8.89 -19.25 -54.69
C SER A 82 -9.18 -17.75 -54.52
N ALA A 83 -9.26 -17.24 -53.28
CA ALA A 83 -9.46 -15.82 -53.00
C ALA A 83 -8.18 -14.96 -53.13
N GLY A 84 -7.03 -15.57 -53.41
CA GLY A 84 -5.78 -14.86 -53.66
C GLY A 84 -4.97 -14.52 -52.40
N VAL A 85 -4.01 -13.60 -52.54
CA VAL A 85 -3.08 -13.22 -51.47
C VAL A 85 -3.60 -12.01 -50.70
N THR A 86 -3.75 -12.15 -49.38
CA THR A 86 -4.06 -11.04 -48.47
C THR A 86 -2.83 -10.70 -47.64
N CYS A 87 -2.38 -9.44 -47.66
CA CYS A 87 -1.22 -8.99 -46.89
C CYS A 87 -1.61 -7.94 -45.87
N GLU A 88 -1.18 -8.12 -44.62
CA GLU A 88 -1.37 -7.16 -43.54
C GLU A 88 0.00 -6.64 -43.09
N SER A 89 0.07 -5.38 -42.67
CA SER A 89 1.30 -4.84 -42.08
C SER A 89 1.56 -5.54 -40.76
N LYS A 90 2.71 -6.22 -40.63
CA LYS A 90 3.18 -6.68 -39.33
C LYS A 90 3.42 -5.42 -38.49
N PRO A 91 2.82 -5.29 -37.30
CA PRO A 91 3.13 -4.16 -36.43
C PRO A 91 4.65 -4.14 -36.23
N ALA A 92 5.27 -2.97 -36.44
CA ALA A 92 6.68 -2.80 -36.14
C ALA A 92 6.92 -3.32 -34.71
N MET A 93 7.98 -4.11 -34.52
CA MET A 93 8.37 -4.59 -33.19
C MET A 93 8.28 -3.41 -32.22
N GLU A 94 7.43 -3.52 -31.19
CA GLU A 94 7.22 -2.45 -30.22
C GLU A 94 8.61 -2.06 -29.70
N GLU A 95 9.02 -0.81 -29.96
CA GLU A 95 10.37 -0.39 -29.59
C GLU A 95 10.49 -0.50 -28.06
N THR A 96 11.58 -1.11 -27.62
CA THR A 96 11.88 -1.25 -26.20
C THR A 96 13.27 -0.75 -25.91
N CYS A 97 13.46 -0.22 -24.70
CA CYS A 97 14.77 0.15 -24.19
C CYS A 97 15.23 -0.91 -23.21
N TYR A 98 16.39 -1.51 -23.47
CA TYR A 98 17.02 -2.44 -22.54
C TYR A 98 18.00 -1.69 -21.63
N ASP A 99 17.69 -1.61 -20.33
CA ASP A 99 18.62 -1.07 -19.34
C ASP A 99 19.59 -2.16 -18.89
N LYS A 100 20.87 -1.99 -19.23
CA LYS A 100 21.95 -2.91 -18.87
C LYS A 100 22.28 -2.91 -17.38
N VAL A 101 21.91 -1.87 -16.63
CA VAL A 101 22.24 -1.72 -15.21
C VAL A 101 21.36 -2.64 -14.36
N ASN A 102 20.07 -2.72 -14.65
CA ASN A 102 19.13 -3.56 -13.91
C ASN A 102 18.66 -4.79 -14.72
N MET A 103 19.16 -4.95 -15.94
CA MET A 103 18.88 -6.06 -16.87
C MET A 103 17.40 -6.21 -17.23
N ARG A 104 16.67 -5.09 -17.35
CA ARG A 104 15.24 -5.09 -17.73
C ARG A 104 14.97 -4.32 -19.02
N SER A 105 13.93 -4.74 -19.73
CA SER A 105 13.39 -4.04 -20.89
C SER A 105 12.18 -3.19 -20.50
N TYR A 106 12.10 -1.99 -21.05
CA TYR A 106 11.04 -1.02 -20.84
C TYR A 106 10.41 -0.64 -22.17
N ARG A 107 9.10 -0.40 -22.19
CA ARG A 107 8.41 0.10 -23.39
C ARG A 107 8.65 1.60 -23.56
N VAL A 108 8.55 2.10 -24.78
CA VAL A 108 8.64 3.54 -25.04
C VAL A 108 7.61 4.30 -24.19
N GLY A 109 8.05 5.35 -23.52
CA GLY A 109 7.25 6.17 -22.61
C GLY A 109 7.21 5.67 -21.17
N GLU A 110 7.64 4.43 -20.89
CA GLU A 110 7.73 3.95 -19.51
C GLU A 110 8.78 4.73 -18.72
N THR A 111 8.41 5.07 -17.49
CA THR A 111 9.30 5.71 -16.51
C THR A 111 9.59 4.73 -15.37
N TYR A 112 10.82 4.74 -14.87
CA TYR A 112 11.25 3.84 -13.80
C TYR A 112 12.35 4.46 -12.95
N GLU A 113 12.48 3.95 -11.73
CA GLU A 113 13.54 4.34 -10.81
C GLU A 113 14.79 3.48 -11.00
N ARG A 114 15.96 4.11 -10.92
CA ARG A 114 17.24 3.42 -10.95
C ARG A 114 18.15 3.87 -9.81
N PRO A 115 18.41 3.02 -8.80
CA PRO A 115 19.44 3.27 -7.81
C PRO A 115 20.82 3.24 -8.47
N LYS A 116 21.61 4.29 -8.29
CA LYS A 116 22.99 4.38 -8.76
C LYS A 116 23.77 5.36 -7.87
N ASP A 117 24.95 4.96 -7.40
CA ASP A 117 25.87 5.81 -6.62
C ASP A 117 25.22 6.45 -5.36
N GLY A 118 24.34 5.70 -4.67
CA GLY A 118 23.63 6.21 -3.48
C GLY A 118 22.53 7.23 -3.78
N MET A 119 22.19 7.42 -5.06
CA MET A 119 21.11 8.30 -5.51
C MET A 119 20.09 7.50 -6.32
N ILE A 120 18.84 7.93 -6.31
CA ILE A 120 17.83 7.39 -7.22
C ILE A 120 17.72 8.30 -8.43
N TRP A 121 17.82 7.71 -9.62
CA TRP A 121 17.63 8.36 -10.90
C TRP A 121 16.25 8.05 -11.45
N ASP A 122 15.54 9.07 -11.93
CA ASP A 122 14.31 8.90 -12.69
C ASP A 122 14.66 8.70 -14.16
N CYS A 123 14.43 7.49 -14.66
CA CYS A 123 14.73 7.07 -16.02
C CYS A 123 13.46 6.98 -16.87
N THR A 124 13.58 7.21 -18.17
CA THR A 124 12.51 7.10 -19.16
C THR A 124 13.02 6.44 -20.42
N CYS A 125 12.30 5.45 -20.93
CA CYS A 125 12.55 4.88 -22.24
C CYS A 125 11.99 5.82 -23.32
N ILE A 126 12.88 6.44 -24.10
CA ILE A 126 12.49 7.41 -25.15
C ILE A 126 12.20 6.72 -26.48
N GLY A 127 12.85 5.58 -26.76
CA GLY A 127 12.56 4.83 -27.99
C GLY A 127 12.84 5.61 -29.28
N SER A 128 14.04 6.18 -29.43
CA SER A 128 14.44 6.95 -30.63
C SER A 128 14.97 6.07 -31.78
N GLY A 129 14.35 4.92 -32.07
CA GLY A 129 14.81 3.91 -33.03
C GLY A 129 16.06 3.12 -32.62
N LYS A 130 16.56 3.35 -31.40
CA LYS A 130 17.80 2.74 -30.86
C LYS A 130 17.66 2.30 -29.40
N GLY A 131 16.44 2.33 -28.83
CA GLY A 131 16.23 2.02 -27.42
C GLY A 131 16.90 3.02 -26.47
N LYS A 132 16.86 4.33 -26.81
CA LYS A 132 17.49 5.40 -26.00
C LYS A 132 16.80 5.52 -24.63
N ILE A 133 17.61 5.49 -23.57
CA ILE A 133 17.18 5.75 -22.19
C ILE A 133 17.70 7.12 -21.77
N SER A 134 16.84 7.94 -21.17
CA SER A 134 17.24 9.19 -20.50
C SER A 134 17.01 9.05 -19.01
N CYS A 135 17.97 9.51 -18.19
CA CYS A 135 17.84 9.47 -16.75
C CYS A 135 18.24 10.81 -16.15
N THR A 136 17.54 11.25 -15.11
CA THR A 136 17.80 12.51 -14.42
C THR A 136 17.67 12.36 -12.91
N ILE A 137 18.46 13.15 -12.18
CA ILE A 137 18.32 13.35 -10.73
C ILE A 137 17.59 14.64 -10.39
N ALA A 138 17.32 15.49 -11.39
CA ALA A 138 16.77 16.84 -11.16
C ALA A 138 15.36 16.85 -10.54
N ASN A 139 14.64 15.73 -10.64
CA ASN A 139 13.29 15.57 -10.10
C ASN A 139 13.29 15.10 -8.63
N ARG A 140 14.47 15.06 -7.98
CA ARG A 140 14.62 14.59 -6.60
C ARG A 140 15.53 15.49 -5.79
N CYS A 141 15.31 15.46 -4.48
CA CYS A 141 16.22 16.02 -3.50
C CYS A 141 17.07 14.90 -2.91
N HIS A 142 18.36 15.14 -2.71
CA HIS A 142 19.30 14.13 -2.24
C HIS A 142 19.92 14.55 -0.92
N GLU A 143 19.78 13.71 0.10
CA GLU A 143 20.35 13.95 1.41
C GLU A 143 20.69 12.62 2.10
N GLY A 144 21.87 12.54 2.73
CA GLY A 144 22.25 11.39 3.56
C GLY A 144 22.22 10.03 2.85
N GLY A 145 22.45 10.00 1.53
CA GLY A 145 22.34 8.77 0.71
C GLY A 145 20.89 8.33 0.43
N ARG A 146 19.91 9.17 0.73
CA ARG A 146 18.49 8.98 0.38
C ARG A 146 18.10 9.99 -0.69
N SER A 147 17.06 9.64 -1.45
CA SER A 147 16.53 10.48 -2.53
C SER A 147 15.03 10.62 -2.35
N TYR A 148 14.58 11.86 -2.23
CA TYR A 148 13.21 12.25 -1.91
C TYR A 148 12.55 12.85 -3.14
N ARG A 149 11.29 12.48 -3.39
CA ARG A 149 10.49 13.08 -4.48
C ARG A 149 10.08 14.50 -4.11
N ILE A 150 9.81 15.33 -5.12
CA ILE A 150 9.28 16.68 -4.90
C ILE A 150 7.98 16.60 -4.10
N GLY A 151 7.89 17.39 -3.03
CA GLY A 151 6.78 17.40 -2.06
C GLY A 151 6.91 16.36 -0.93
N GLU A 152 7.83 15.41 -1.03
CA GLU A 152 8.09 14.44 0.04
C GLU A 152 8.73 15.15 1.24
N LYS A 153 8.35 14.69 2.44
CA LYS A 153 8.87 15.17 3.72
C LYS A 153 9.67 14.10 4.43
N TRP A 154 10.70 14.51 5.16
CA TRP A 154 11.49 13.61 6.00
C TRP A 154 11.99 14.32 7.24
N THR A 155 12.42 13.54 8.23
CA THR A 155 13.05 14.06 9.44
C THR A 155 14.54 13.82 9.42
N ARG A 156 15.30 14.78 9.95
CA ARG A 156 16.74 14.67 10.17
C ARG A 156 17.11 15.39 11.48
N PRO A 157 18.13 14.94 12.22
CA PRO A 157 18.68 15.74 13.30
C PRO A 157 19.30 17.04 12.75
N HIS A 158 19.23 18.12 13.51
CA HIS A 158 20.02 19.32 13.23
C HIS A 158 21.52 18.98 13.30
N ASP A 159 22.37 19.76 12.65
CA ASP A 159 23.81 19.46 12.52
C ASP A 159 24.51 19.39 13.90
N THR A 160 23.96 20.04 14.93
CA THR A 160 24.42 19.96 16.34
C THR A 160 23.82 18.80 17.14
N GLY A 161 22.80 18.12 16.62
CA GLY A 161 22.18 16.93 17.21
C GLY A 161 21.23 17.16 18.38
N ASP A 162 20.94 18.41 18.72
CA ASP A 162 20.14 18.84 19.88
C ASP A 162 18.64 18.92 19.61
N TYR A 163 18.21 19.01 18.35
CA TYR A 163 16.81 18.95 17.96
C TYR A 163 16.60 18.35 16.57
N MET A 164 15.39 17.89 16.31
CA MET A 164 14.99 17.30 15.03
C MET A 164 14.42 18.39 14.10
N LEU A 165 14.65 18.19 12.81
CA LEU A 165 14.13 19.00 11.72
C LEU A 165 13.14 18.18 10.89
N GLU A 166 12.07 18.81 10.41
CA GLU A 166 11.21 18.30 9.34
C GLU A 166 11.56 19.06 8.07
N CYS A 167 11.97 18.32 7.05
CA CYS A 167 12.39 18.83 5.76
C CYS A 167 11.38 18.49 4.67
N VAL A 168 11.38 19.28 3.60
CA VAL A 168 10.52 19.06 2.42
C VAL A 168 11.31 19.31 1.14
N CYS A 169 11.12 18.43 0.15
CA CYS A 169 11.75 18.55 -1.15
C CYS A 169 10.99 19.55 -2.03
N LEU A 170 11.66 20.61 -2.49
CA LEU A 170 11.09 21.64 -3.36
C LEU A 170 11.43 21.38 -4.83
N GLY A 171 12.62 20.86 -5.10
CA GLY A 171 13.00 20.39 -6.44
C GLY A 171 13.14 21.48 -7.49
N ASN A 172 13.54 22.72 -7.13
CA ASN A 172 13.74 23.90 -7.99
C ASN A 172 14.81 23.71 -9.10
N GLY A 173 14.75 22.65 -9.91
CA GLY A 173 15.70 22.26 -10.95
C GLY A 173 17.07 21.78 -10.44
N LYS A 174 17.35 21.93 -9.15
CA LYS A 174 18.64 21.58 -8.51
C LYS A 174 18.50 20.61 -7.33
N GLY A 175 17.30 20.08 -7.07
CA GLY A 175 17.04 19.26 -5.89
C GLY A 175 17.06 20.05 -4.58
N GLU A 176 16.60 21.31 -4.61
CA GLU A 176 16.52 22.17 -3.43
C GLU A 176 15.49 21.66 -2.42
N TRP A 177 15.81 21.77 -1.14
CA TRP A 177 14.95 21.39 -0.02
C TRP A 177 15.10 22.39 1.13
N THR A 178 14.11 22.42 2.02
CA THR A 178 14.11 23.29 3.21
C THR A 178 13.67 22.51 4.44
N CYS A 179 14.13 22.94 5.62
CA CYS A 179 13.81 22.30 6.89
C CYS A 179 13.33 23.32 7.92
N LYS A 180 12.44 22.86 8.82
CA LYS A 180 12.01 23.60 10.01
C LYS A 180 12.18 22.74 11.26
N PRO A 181 12.45 23.34 12.43
CA PRO A 181 12.48 22.60 13.69
C PRO A 181 11.17 21.86 13.96
N VAL A 182 11.28 20.66 14.53
CA VAL A 182 10.18 19.89 15.09
C VAL A 182 10.39 19.86 16.59
N ALA A 183 9.41 20.33 17.35
CA ALA A 183 9.41 20.05 18.77
C ALA A 183 8.59 18.81 19.02
N GLU A 184 9.25 17.69 19.32
CA GLU A 184 8.61 16.43 19.68
C GLU A 184 7.98 16.48 21.09
N ARG A 185 8.47 17.41 21.92
CA ARG A 185 8.00 17.64 23.28
C ARG A 185 8.00 19.12 23.62
N CYS A 186 7.17 19.49 24.59
CA CYS A 186 7.19 20.79 25.24
C CYS A 186 7.66 20.62 26.69
N TYR A 187 8.58 21.48 27.13
CA TYR A 187 9.01 21.50 28.53
C TYR A 187 8.31 22.64 29.26
N ASP A 188 7.51 22.32 30.27
CA ASP A 188 6.86 23.31 31.11
C ASP A 188 7.71 23.55 32.36
N SER A 189 8.50 24.64 32.33
CA SER A 189 9.40 25.01 33.43
C SER A 189 8.68 25.30 34.75
N SER A 190 7.39 25.66 34.71
CA SER A 190 6.62 25.97 35.93
C SER A 190 6.25 24.74 36.75
N VAL A 191 6.19 23.56 36.12
CA VAL A 191 5.93 22.26 36.77
C VAL A 191 7.10 21.29 36.61
N GLY A 192 8.20 21.71 35.97
CA GLY A 192 9.42 20.93 35.80
C GLY A 192 9.28 19.67 34.95
N SER A 193 8.26 19.60 34.09
CA SER A 193 7.86 18.36 33.40
C SER A 193 7.84 18.52 31.87
N SER A 194 8.07 17.43 31.13
CA SER A 194 8.03 17.42 29.66
C SER A 194 6.81 16.65 29.13
N TYR A 195 6.16 17.21 28.13
CA TYR A 195 4.91 16.72 27.56
C TYR A 195 5.07 16.44 26.07
N VAL A 196 4.48 15.37 25.56
CA VAL A 196 4.47 15.06 24.12
C VAL A 196 3.53 16.03 23.39
N VAL A 197 3.80 16.34 22.12
CA VAL A 197 2.84 17.08 21.29
C VAL A 197 1.46 16.44 21.31
N GLY A 198 0.42 17.26 21.52
CA GLY A 198 -0.96 16.82 21.70
C GLY A 198 -1.34 16.46 23.14
N GLN A 199 -0.37 16.23 24.02
CA GLN A 199 -0.65 15.95 25.43
C GLN A 199 -1.20 17.21 26.13
N THR A 200 -2.18 16.99 27.00
CA THR A 200 -2.79 18.01 27.85
C THR A 200 -2.51 17.75 29.33
N TRP A 201 -2.42 18.81 30.12
CA TRP A 201 -2.24 18.71 31.58
C TRP A 201 -2.84 19.92 32.29
N GLU A 202 -3.12 19.76 33.57
CA GLU A 202 -3.62 20.81 34.44
C GLU A 202 -2.46 21.42 35.22
N LYS A 203 -2.49 22.74 35.42
CA LYS A 203 -1.56 23.37 36.36
C LYS A 203 -2.17 24.59 37.04
N PRO A 204 -1.68 24.92 38.26
CA PRO A 204 -2.04 26.17 38.90
C PRO A 204 -1.44 27.36 38.16
N TYR A 205 -2.27 28.38 37.95
CA TYR A 205 -1.90 29.70 37.47
C TYR A 205 -2.12 30.71 38.60
N GLN A 206 -1.10 31.52 38.90
CA GLN A 206 -1.12 32.46 40.03
C GLN A 206 -1.50 31.83 41.39
N GLY A 207 -1.24 30.53 41.56
CA GLY A 207 -1.37 29.80 42.83
C GLY A 207 -2.78 29.32 43.21
N TRP A 208 -3.83 29.68 42.49
CA TRP A 208 -5.20 29.28 42.83
C TRP A 208 -6.09 28.96 41.62
N MET A 209 -5.86 29.61 40.47
CA MET A 209 -6.60 29.31 39.26
C MET A 209 -6.06 28.01 38.67
N ILE A 210 -6.93 27.13 38.18
CA ILE A 210 -6.49 25.98 37.38
C ILE A 210 -6.70 26.29 35.90
N VAL A 211 -5.68 26.02 35.10
CA VAL A 211 -5.72 26.10 33.64
C VAL A 211 -5.37 24.76 33.03
N ASP A 212 -5.97 24.48 31.88
CA ASP A 212 -5.68 23.32 31.05
C ASP A 212 -4.66 23.74 29.99
N CYS A 213 -3.49 23.13 30.01
CA CYS A 213 -2.42 23.36 29.06
C CYS A 213 -2.35 22.25 28.00
N THR A 214 -1.80 22.58 26.84
CA THR A 214 -1.60 21.66 25.71
C THR A 214 -0.25 21.94 25.06
N CYS A 215 0.51 20.87 24.80
CA CYS A 215 1.75 20.95 24.03
C CYS A 215 1.43 20.95 22.53
N LEU A 216 1.79 22.03 21.83
CA LEU A 216 1.54 22.18 20.39
C LEU A 216 2.77 21.84 19.55
N GLY A 217 3.98 21.99 20.10
CA GLY A 217 5.19 21.49 19.44
C GLY A 217 5.58 22.19 18.13
N GLU A 218 5.12 23.42 17.88
CA GLU A 218 5.37 24.26 16.69
C GLU A 218 6.87 24.66 16.52
N GLY A 219 7.78 23.68 16.55
CA GLY A 219 9.23 23.81 16.40
C GLY A 219 9.99 24.19 17.67
N ASN A 220 9.42 25.02 18.53
CA ASN A 220 10.07 25.52 19.75
C ASN A 220 9.49 24.97 21.06
N GLY A 221 8.63 23.95 20.99
CA GLY A 221 7.97 23.38 22.17
C GLY A 221 6.87 24.29 22.71
N ARG A 222 6.12 24.95 21.82
CA ARG A 222 5.03 25.87 22.20
C ARG A 222 3.98 25.19 23.09
N ILE A 223 3.71 25.83 24.23
CA ILE A 223 2.65 25.46 25.18
C ILE A 223 1.55 26.52 25.11
N THR A 224 0.29 26.09 25.03
CA THR A 224 -0.87 26.98 25.20
C THR A 224 -1.67 26.55 26.41
N CYS A 225 -2.23 27.49 27.18
CA CYS A 225 -3.08 27.18 28.33
C CYS A 225 -4.40 27.96 28.27
N THR A 226 -5.47 27.36 28.77
CA THR A 226 -6.82 27.93 28.75
C THR A 226 -7.58 27.61 30.03
N SER A 227 -8.43 28.52 30.47
CA SER A 227 -9.40 28.28 31.55
C SER A 227 -10.81 28.01 31.01
N ARG A 228 -10.97 27.80 29.70
CA ARG A 228 -12.28 27.66 29.04
C ARG A 228 -13.14 26.53 29.63
N ASN A 229 -12.52 25.47 30.13
CA ASN A 229 -13.21 24.32 30.71
C ASN A 229 -13.26 24.37 32.25
N ARG A 230 -13.01 25.54 32.85
CA ARG A 230 -12.89 25.74 34.30
C ARG A 230 -13.67 26.97 34.73
N CYS A 231 -14.30 26.91 35.90
CA CYS A 231 -14.81 28.07 36.61
C CYS A 231 -13.85 28.42 37.76
N ASN A 232 -13.08 29.48 37.59
CA ASN A 232 -12.12 29.96 38.59
C ASN A 232 -12.79 31.03 39.46
N ASP A 233 -13.27 30.65 40.64
CA ASP A 233 -14.00 31.53 41.55
C ASP A 233 -13.02 32.34 42.41
N GLN A 234 -12.94 33.64 42.13
CA GLN A 234 -12.02 34.55 42.80
C GLN A 234 -12.32 34.71 44.30
N ASP A 235 -13.59 34.60 44.70
CA ASP A 235 -14.01 34.80 46.08
C ASP A 235 -13.51 33.67 46.98
N THR A 236 -13.60 32.43 46.49
CA THR A 236 -13.17 31.24 47.24
C THR A 236 -11.73 30.84 46.94
N ARG A 237 -11.09 31.46 45.94
CA ARG A 237 -9.77 31.09 45.40
C ARG A 237 -9.69 29.60 45.05
N LYS A 238 -10.75 29.09 44.41
CA LYS A 238 -10.86 27.69 43.99
C LYS A 238 -11.28 27.60 42.53
N SER A 239 -10.90 26.50 41.90
CA SER A 239 -11.32 26.15 40.54
C SER A 239 -12.29 24.99 40.57
N TYR A 240 -13.29 25.05 39.69
CA TYR A 240 -14.33 24.04 39.55
C TYR A 240 -14.43 23.58 38.10
N ARG A 241 -14.72 22.30 37.87
CA ARG A 241 -15.02 21.73 36.56
C ARG A 241 -16.46 22.05 36.16
N ILE A 242 -16.73 22.03 34.85
CA ILE A 242 -18.10 22.17 34.32
C ILE A 242 -19.00 21.10 34.95
N GLY A 243 -20.15 21.52 35.48
CA GLY A 243 -21.10 20.66 36.19
C GLY A 243 -20.89 20.58 37.71
N GLU A 244 -19.75 21.02 38.24
CA GLU A 244 -19.53 21.04 39.69
C GLU A 244 -20.32 22.16 40.37
N THR A 245 -20.75 21.88 41.60
CA THR A 245 -21.41 22.86 42.47
C THR A 245 -20.59 23.13 43.73
N TRP A 246 -20.69 24.34 44.25
CA TRP A 246 -20.03 24.74 45.50
C TRP A 246 -20.82 25.78 46.25
N SER A 247 -20.55 25.95 47.54
CA SER A 247 -21.15 27.01 48.34
C SER A 247 -20.14 28.13 48.61
N LYS A 248 -20.58 29.38 48.53
CA LYS A 248 -19.82 30.55 48.95
C LYS A 248 -20.69 31.54 49.73
N VAL A 249 -20.08 32.53 50.34
CA VAL A 249 -20.79 33.58 51.09
C VAL A 249 -20.66 34.88 50.32
N ASP A 250 -21.77 35.57 50.08
CA ASP A 250 -21.76 36.89 49.44
C ASP A 250 -21.17 37.96 50.37
N THR A 251 -20.94 39.16 49.86
CA THR A 251 -20.42 40.29 50.66
C THR A 251 -21.34 40.69 51.82
N ASN A 252 -22.60 40.24 51.81
CA ASN A 252 -23.61 40.54 52.83
C ASN A 252 -23.79 39.39 53.83
N GLY A 253 -22.98 38.33 53.75
CA GLY A 253 -23.06 37.19 54.65
C GLY A 253 -24.08 36.10 54.26
N HIS A 254 -24.76 36.21 53.13
CA HIS A 254 -25.68 35.19 52.66
C HIS A 254 -24.94 34.01 52.02
N ARG A 255 -25.37 32.80 52.35
CA ARG A 255 -24.90 31.59 51.67
C ARG A 255 -25.50 31.49 50.27
N LEU A 256 -24.64 31.31 49.28
CA LEU A 256 -24.94 31.08 47.88
C LEU A 256 -24.56 29.64 47.50
N GLN A 257 -25.36 29.02 46.65
CA GLN A 257 -25.04 27.76 45.97
C GLN A 257 -24.74 28.06 44.51
N CYS A 258 -23.54 27.68 44.05
CA CYS A 258 -23.04 27.97 42.72
C CYS A 258 -22.91 26.71 41.87
N LEU A 259 -23.03 26.86 40.55
CA LEU A 259 -22.86 25.82 39.53
C LEU A 259 -21.95 26.32 38.40
N CYS A 260 -20.94 25.54 38.04
CA CYS A 260 -20.07 25.84 36.91
C CYS A 260 -20.76 25.44 35.59
N THR A 261 -21.07 26.43 34.75
CA THR A 261 -21.70 26.22 33.43
C THR A 261 -20.69 26.20 32.28
N GLY A 262 -19.50 26.79 32.46
CA GLY A 262 -18.41 26.73 31.50
C GLY A 262 -18.57 27.69 30.31
N ASN A 263 -19.68 27.62 29.56
CA ASN A 263 -20.06 28.47 28.41
C ASN A 263 -18.90 29.07 27.56
N GLY A 264 -17.80 28.31 27.37
CA GLY A 264 -16.62 28.76 26.62
C GLY A 264 -15.72 29.82 27.31
N ARG A 265 -16.10 30.37 28.47
CA ARG A 265 -15.38 31.44 29.19
C ARG A 265 -15.23 31.21 30.70
N GLY A 266 -15.62 30.04 31.19
CA GLY A 266 -15.63 29.72 32.61
C GLY A 266 -16.77 30.38 33.37
N GLU A 267 -17.96 30.48 32.77
CA GLU A 267 -19.13 31.09 33.43
C GLU A 267 -19.74 30.19 34.52
N TRP A 268 -20.17 30.79 35.62
CA TRP A 268 -20.91 30.12 36.69
C TRP A 268 -22.12 30.93 37.15
N LYS A 269 -23.13 30.24 37.68
CA LYS A 269 -24.34 30.84 38.27
C LYS A 269 -24.39 30.56 39.75
N CYS A 270 -24.89 31.49 40.55
CA CYS A 270 -25.06 31.32 41.99
C CYS A 270 -26.47 31.76 42.42
N GLU A 271 -27.11 30.94 43.25
CA GLU A 271 -28.45 31.19 43.79
C GLU A 271 -28.40 31.25 45.32
N ARG A 272 -29.29 32.05 45.93
CA ARG A 272 -29.35 32.18 47.39
C ARG A 272 -29.88 30.88 47.99
N HIS A 273 -29.11 30.29 48.90
CA HIS A 273 -29.54 29.10 49.61
C HIS A 273 -30.49 29.50 50.75
N SER A 274 -31.79 29.67 50.46
CA SER A 274 -32.82 29.85 51.48
C SER A 274 -33.19 28.50 52.10
N SER A 275 -32.88 28.32 53.38
CA SER A 275 -33.31 27.15 54.17
C SER A 275 -34.79 27.24 54.55
N THR A 276 -35.68 27.28 53.56
CA THR A 276 -37.13 27.18 53.74
C THR A 276 -37.70 26.18 52.75
N HIS A 277 -37.62 24.89 53.10
CA HIS A 277 -38.58 23.90 52.64
C HIS A 277 -39.30 23.35 53.86
N THR A 278 -40.48 23.91 54.13
CA THR A 278 -41.52 23.28 54.95
C THR A 278 -42.53 22.67 53.99
N ALA A 279 -42.58 21.33 53.98
CA ALA A 279 -43.68 20.42 53.61
C ALA A 279 -44.52 20.62 52.31
N LEU A 280 -44.51 19.53 51.52
CA LEU A 280 -45.54 19.00 50.60
C LEU A 280 -45.72 19.65 49.22
N GLY A 281 -45.14 18.99 48.20
CA GLY A 281 -45.58 19.16 46.81
C GLY A 281 -44.58 18.68 45.77
N MET A 282 -44.50 17.35 45.55
CA MET A 282 -44.01 16.67 44.33
C MET A 282 -42.94 17.40 43.50
N GLU A 283 -41.67 17.26 43.86
CA GLU A 283 -40.56 17.53 42.94
C GLU A 283 -39.83 16.24 42.64
N LEU A 284 -39.66 15.98 41.34
CA LEU A 284 -38.84 14.92 40.80
C LEU A 284 -37.41 15.10 41.31
N VAL A 285 -37.12 14.46 42.45
CA VAL A 285 -35.76 14.10 42.82
C VAL A 285 -35.31 13.12 41.74
N ALA A 286 -34.72 13.64 40.67
CA ALA A 286 -33.81 12.84 39.88
C ALA A 286 -32.68 12.46 40.85
N GLN A 287 -32.86 11.33 41.52
CA GLN A 287 -31.75 10.57 42.10
C GLN A 287 -30.89 10.15 40.92
N VAL A 288 -30.07 11.08 40.42
CA VAL A 288 -28.83 10.71 39.80
C VAL A 288 -28.02 10.16 40.96
N ARG A 289 -28.12 8.84 41.14
CA ARG A 289 -27.11 8.09 41.87
C ARG A 289 -25.77 8.65 41.40
N PRO A 290 -24.87 9.11 42.28
CA PRO A 290 -23.52 9.26 41.83
C PRO A 290 -23.12 7.89 41.29
N VAL A 291 -22.75 7.81 40.02
CA VAL A 291 -21.89 6.72 39.56
C VAL A 291 -20.52 7.01 40.19
N THR A 292 -20.47 6.92 41.51
CA THR A 292 -19.24 6.68 42.24
C THR A 292 -18.86 5.25 41.94
N HIS A 293 -17.67 5.10 41.37
CA HIS A 293 -16.99 3.85 41.05
C HIS A 293 -17.58 3.02 39.91
N GLN A 294 -17.20 3.34 38.66
CA GLN A 294 -16.69 2.34 37.71
C GLN A 294 -15.76 2.98 36.65
N VAL A 295 -14.80 3.83 37.03
CA VAL A 295 -13.66 4.15 36.14
C VAL A 295 -12.31 4.23 36.90
N ASP A 296 -12.27 3.86 38.19
CA ASP A 296 -11.04 3.95 39.00
C ASP A 296 -10.47 2.60 39.44
N VAL A 297 -10.95 1.47 38.88
CA VAL A 297 -10.35 0.15 39.18
C VAL A 297 -9.80 -0.56 37.93
N VAL A 298 -10.18 -0.13 36.72
CA VAL A 298 -9.61 -0.71 35.49
C VAL A 298 -8.33 0.01 35.07
N ASN A 299 -8.19 1.32 35.30
CA ASN A 299 -6.97 2.04 34.91
C ASN A 299 -5.77 1.81 35.83
N GLN A 300 -5.97 1.40 37.09
CA GLN A 300 -4.85 1.04 37.98
C GLN A 300 -4.36 -0.41 37.83
N LEU A 301 -5.09 -1.26 37.09
CA LEU A 301 -4.64 -2.63 36.79
C LEU A 301 -4.19 -2.82 35.34
N VAL A 302 -4.47 -1.86 34.45
CA VAL A 302 -4.07 -1.93 33.03
C VAL A 302 -2.73 -1.20 32.77
N GLU A 303 -2.23 -0.38 33.69
CA GLU A 303 -0.93 0.32 33.53
C GLU A 303 0.31 -0.55 33.87
N GLU A 304 0.13 -1.74 34.43
CA GLU A 304 1.25 -2.66 34.70
C GLU A 304 1.43 -3.78 33.65
N GLU A 305 0.47 -3.99 32.74
CA GLU A 305 0.65 -4.98 31.67
C GLU A 305 1.49 -4.41 30.53
N GLY A 306 2.80 -4.55 30.68
CA GLY A 306 3.76 -4.40 29.60
C GLY A 306 4.81 -3.30 29.79
N SER A 307 4.88 -2.68 30.97
CA SER A 307 5.97 -1.75 31.30
C SER A 307 7.22 -2.51 31.79
N CYS A 308 8.40 -2.05 31.36
CA CYS A 308 9.69 -2.66 31.69
C CYS A 308 10.42 -1.77 32.69
N ARG A 309 10.77 -2.34 33.85
CA ARG A 309 11.54 -1.65 34.89
C ARG A 309 13.02 -1.99 34.75
N VAL A 310 13.88 -0.99 34.64
CA VAL A 310 15.35 -1.18 34.65
C VAL A 310 15.94 -0.96 36.04
N ALA A 311 17.18 -1.42 36.27
CA ALA A 311 17.86 -1.36 37.57
C ALA A 311 18.03 0.05 38.16
N SER A 312 17.86 1.11 37.35
CA SER A 312 17.90 2.51 37.77
C SER A 312 16.55 3.09 38.20
N GLU A 313 15.56 2.23 38.52
CA GLU A 313 14.17 2.59 38.88
C GLU A 313 13.37 3.33 37.81
N VAL A 314 13.92 3.46 36.60
CA VAL A 314 13.22 4.03 35.44
C VAL A 314 12.27 2.98 34.88
N ILE A 315 11.03 3.39 34.59
CA ILE A 315 9.98 2.56 34.00
C ILE A 315 9.78 2.99 32.55
N TYR A 316 9.91 2.04 31.63
CA TYR A 316 9.68 2.23 30.20
C TYR A 316 8.36 1.57 29.81
N SER A 317 7.49 2.26 29.07
CA SER A 317 6.30 1.62 28.50
C SER A 317 6.67 0.82 27.24
N ASN A 318 5.81 -0.14 26.89
CA ASN A 318 5.97 -1.00 25.72
C ASN A 318 6.27 -0.20 24.45
N GLY A 319 7.30 -0.59 23.68
CA GLY A 319 7.77 0.08 22.47
C GLY A 319 8.85 1.17 22.68
N MET A 320 9.10 1.62 23.91
CA MET A 320 10.22 2.53 24.18
C MET A 320 11.56 1.82 24.05
N SER A 321 12.54 2.51 23.44
CA SER A 321 13.92 2.05 23.36
C SER A 321 14.86 3.00 24.11
N TRP A 322 15.88 2.49 24.78
CA TRP A 322 16.91 3.28 25.45
C TRP A 322 18.29 2.71 25.17
N VAL A 323 19.31 3.56 25.25
CA VAL A 323 20.70 3.13 25.11
C VAL A 323 21.24 2.76 26.49
N GLN A 324 21.61 1.49 26.66
CA GLN A 324 22.29 1.01 27.85
C GLN A 324 23.80 0.96 27.58
N THR A 325 24.57 1.61 28.45
CA THR A 325 26.03 1.61 28.37
C THR A 325 26.58 0.66 29.44
N GLN A 326 27.23 -0.41 29.02
CA GLN A 326 27.89 -1.36 29.93
C GLN A 326 29.39 -1.35 29.63
N GLY A 327 30.16 -0.59 30.41
CA GLY A 327 31.57 -0.34 30.13
C GLY A 327 31.76 0.50 28.87
N SER A 328 32.53 0.01 27.89
CA SER A 328 32.80 0.69 26.61
C SER A 328 31.85 0.31 25.46
N GLN A 329 30.84 -0.52 25.72
CA GLN A 329 29.87 -0.99 24.72
C GLN A 329 28.50 -0.35 24.93
N GLN A 330 27.87 0.05 23.83
CA GLN A 330 26.52 0.61 23.78
C GLN A 330 25.56 -0.40 23.15
N ARG A 331 24.42 -0.63 23.81
CA ARG A 331 23.34 -1.50 23.35
C ARG A 331 22.04 -0.73 23.31
N ILE A 332 21.18 -1.02 22.35
CA ILE A 332 19.82 -0.49 22.33
C ILE A 332 18.89 -1.53 22.93
N CYS A 333 18.19 -1.16 23.99
CA CYS A 333 17.24 -2.01 24.68
C CYS A 333 15.84 -1.49 24.44
N THR A 334 14.91 -2.37 24.11
CA THR A 334 13.51 -2.04 23.83
C THR A 334 12.62 -2.77 24.81
N CYS A 335 11.63 -2.06 25.36
CA CYS A 335 10.60 -2.67 26.17
C CYS A 335 9.59 -3.37 25.27
N VAL A 336 9.41 -4.68 25.44
CA VAL A 336 8.48 -5.51 24.67
C VAL A 336 7.61 -6.31 25.62
N ASN A 337 6.35 -5.91 25.78
CA ASN A 337 5.33 -6.58 26.60
C ASN A 337 5.83 -6.94 28.02
N GLY A 338 6.54 -6.01 28.68
CA GLY A 338 7.07 -6.20 30.04
C GLY A 338 8.43 -6.91 30.11
N GLY A 339 8.97 -7.38 28.99
CA GLY A 339 10.33 -7.91 28.85
C GLY A 339 11.28 -6.90 28.20
N ILE A 340 12.55 -6.91 28.62
CA ILE A 340 13.60 -6.07 28.03
C ILE A 340 14.35 -6.87 26.97
N GLY A 341 14.26 -6.47 25.70
CA GLY A 341 15.05 -7.04 24.60
C GLY A 341 16.15 -6.08 24.17
N CYS A 342 17.42 -6.49 24.22
CA CYS A 342 18.56 -5.63 23.84
C CYS A 342 19.28 -6.15 22.60
N GLU A 343 19.57 -5.26 21.66
CA GLU A 343 20.35 -5.50 20.46
C GLU A 343 21.66 -4.70 20.49
N ASP A 344 22.73 -5.28 19.94
CA ASP A 344 24.03 -4.62 19.83
C ASP A 344 23.98 -3.53 18.76
N TRP A 345 24.45 -2.33 19.10
CA TRP A 345 24.53 -1.21 18.16
C TRP A 345 25.55 -1.53 17.06
N GLY A 346 25.06 -1.80 15.84
CA GLY A 346 25.90 -1.91 14.65
C GLY A 346 26.08 -3.30 14.03
N VAL A 347 25.22 -4.29 14.30
CA VAL A 347 25.25 -5.57 13.58
C VAL A 347 23.93 -5.79 12.84
N LYS A 348 23.93 -5.55 11.52
CA LYS A 348 22.89 -6.10 10.64
C LYS A 348 23.02 -7.63 10.59
N PRO A 349 21.93 -8.40 10.70
CA PRO A 349 21.94 -9.77 10.20
C PRO A 349 22.12 -9.70 8.68
N LEU A 350 23.16 -10.35 8.16
CA LEU A 350 23.20 -10.73 6.75
C LEU A 350 22.13 -11.81 6.56
N TYR A 351 21.06 -11.48 5.84
CA TYR A 351 20.23 -12.44 5.12
C TYR A 351 19.97 -11.92 3.71
#